data_AF-A0A7V9MTH6-F1
#
_entry.id   AF-A0A7V9MTH6-F1
#
_cell.length_a   1.000
_cell.length_b   1.000
_cell.length_c   1.000
_cell.angle_alpha   90.00
_cell.angle_beta   90.00
_cell.angle_gamma   90.00
#
_symmetry.space_group_name_H-M   'P 1'
#
loop_
_entity.id
_entity.type
_entity.pdbx_description
1 polymer ?
#
loop_
_entity_poly.entity_id
_entity_poly.type
_entity_poly.pdbx_seq_one_letter_code
_entity_poly.pdbx_strand_id
1 'polypeptide(L)'
;MLYRGFPSKLHHEVPPWVETGALFHIRIAIDREKEHSPLMAASLGQALLESARFYEAKLRWHITLFLLMSDHLHALLSFARDESMSSVVGDWKHFQTRKHGIIWQTGDFDHRLRDDERGEQLSAKMNYIRQNPVCAGLCARAEDWPWIIERSA
;
A
#
# COMPACT_ATOMS: atom_id res chain seq x y z
N MET A 1 29.03 3.56 1.80
CA MET A 1 27.93 2.85 2.48
C MET A 1 27.29 3.82 3.45
N LEU A 2 26.20 4.50 3.07
CA LEU A 2 25.55 5.50 3.92
C LEU A 2 24.05 5.23 3.91
N TYR A 3 23.61 4.35 4.81
CA TYR A 3 22.22 4.23 5.19
C TYR A 3 21.96 5.34 6.23
N ARG A 4 21.30 6.43 5.83
CA ARG A 4 20.83 7.46 6.77
C ARG A 4 19.43 7.08 7.23
N GLY A 5 19.29 6.87 8.55
CA GLY A 5 18.03 6.49 9.19
C GLY A 5 16.88 7.43 8.82
N PHE A 6 15.70 6.84 8.62
CA PHE A 6 14.49 7.59 8.31
C PHE A 6 13.86 8.13 9.60
N PRO A 7 13.43 9.40 9.62
CA PRO A 7 12.85 10.01 10.81
C PRO A 7 11.47 9.42 11.11
N SER A 8 11.19 9.34 12.42
CA SER A 8 9.96 8.88 13.04
C SER A 8 8.76 9.80 12.78
N LYS A 9 7.58 9.17 12.61
CA LYS A 9 6.20 9.68 12.72
C LYS A 9 5.90 11.03 12.05
N LEU A 10 5.12 10.99 10.99
CA LEU A 10 4.34 12.13 10.51
C LEU A 10 2.85 11.84 10.75
N HIS A 11 2.20 12.70 11.54
CA HIS A 11 0.75 12.71 11.68
C HIS A 11 0.17 13.42 10.45
N HIS A 12 -0.32 12.67 9.47
CA HIS A 12 -0.85 13.23 8.23
C HIS A 12 -2.39 13.28 8.27
N GLU A 13 -2.93 14.35 8.84
CA GLU A 13 -4.24 14.83 8.40
C GLU A 13 -4.08 15.37 6.98
N VAL A 14 -5.00 15.02 6.07
CA VAL A 14 -5.00 15.52 4.69
C VAL A 14 -5.34 17.01 4.75
N PRO A 15 -4.44 17.93 4.38
CA PRO A 15 -4.74 19.34 4.54
C PRO A 15 -5.88 19.81 3.63
N PRO A 16 -6.65 20.85 4.01
CA PRO A 16 -7.83 21.31 3.26
C PRO A 16 -7.57 21.74 1.80
N TRP A 17 -6.31 22.01 1.45
CA TRP A 17 -5.87 22.42 0.12
C TRP A 17 -5.48 21.25 -0.81
N VAL A 18 -5.70 20.00 -0.39
CA VAL A 18 -5.45 18.83 -1.26
C VAL A 18 -6.54 18.73 -2.33
N GLU A 19 -6.13 18.68 -3.60
CA GLU A 19 -7.05 18.45 -4.72
C GLU A 19 -7.74 17.09 -4.62
N THR A 20 -8.98 17.00 -5.10
CA THR A 20 -9.69 15.72 -5.24
C THR A 20 -8.84 14.81 -6.14
N GLY A 21 -8.42 13.64 -5.65
CA GLY A 21 -7.63 12.68 -6.44
C GLY A 21 -6.10 12.76 -6.26
N ALA A 22 -5.60 13.37 -5.18
CA ALA A 22 -4.19 13.23 -4.82
C ALA A 22 -3.83 11.74 -4.60
N LEU A 23 -2.73 11.31 -5.22
CA LEU A 23 -2.27 9.93 -5.19
C LEU A 23 -1.15 9.78 -4.15
N PHE A 24 -1.24 8.76 -3.31
CA PHE A 24 -0.28 8.48 -2.25
C PHE A 24 0.39 7.14 -2.49
N HIS A 25 1.72 7.12 -2.46
CA HIS A 25 2.47 5.89 -2.33
C HIS A 25 2.57 5.51 -0.87
N ILE A 26 1.97 4.37 -0.52
CA ILE A 26 1.89 3.88 0.85
C ILE A 26 2.62 2.54 0.90
N ARG A 27 3.45 2.37 1.93
CA ARG A 27 4.05 1.10 2.29
C ARG A 27 3.63 0.73 3.71
N ILE A 28 2.91 -0.37 3.85
CA ILE A 28 2.46 -0.94 5.12
C ILE A 28 3.22 -2.24 5.34
N ALA A 29 3.91 -2.37 6.47
CA ALA A 29 4.69 -3.57 6.79
C ALA A 29 4.14 -4.27 8.04
N ILE A 30 4.39 -5.57 8.13
CA ILE A 30 4.16 -6.32 9.37
C ILE A 30 5.29 -6.06 10.37
N ASP A 31 5.02 -6.29 11.65
CA ASP A 31 6.03 -6.21 12.70
C ASP A 31 6.98 -7.41 12.59
N ARG A 32 8.22 -7.15 12.17
CA ARG A 32 9.25 -8.19 11.94
C ARG A 32 9.73 -8.87 13.22
N GLU A 33 9.44 -8.32 14.39
CA GLU A 33 9.80 -8.93 15.67
C GLU A 33 8.77 -9.97 16.14
N LYS A 34 7.66 -10.11 15.42
CA LYS A 34 6.56 -11.03 15.75
C LYS A 34 6.50 -12.18 14.77
N GLU A 35 6.02 -13.33 15.24
CA GLU A 35 5.68 -14.43 14.35
C GLU A 35 4.50 -14.04 13.46
N HIS A 36 4.64 -14.32 12.17
CA HIS A 36 3.66 -13.93 11.18
C HIS A 36 3.67 -14.87 9.98
N SER A 37 2.47 -15.17 9.47
CA SER A 37 2.35 -15.77 8.14
C SER A 37 2.69 -14.73 7.06
N PRO A 38 3.35 -15.13 5.96
CA PRO A 38 3.55 -14.24 4.82
C PRO A 38 2.22 -13.66 4.34
N LEU A 39 2.17 -12.36 4.02
CA LEU A 39 0.95 -11.73 3.51
C LEU A 39 0.47 -12.35 2.19
N MET A 40 1.40 -12.96 1.44
CA MET A 40 1.18 -13.68 0.19
C MET A 40 0.75 -15.15 0.37
N ALA A 41 0.54 -15.63 1.60
CA ALA A 41 0.00 -16.97 1.83
C ALA A 41 -1.41 -17.07 1.21
N ALA A 42 -1.71 -18.16 0.51
CA ALA A 42 -2.82 -18.19 -0.46
C ALA A 42 -4.17 -17.67 0.07
N SER A 43 -4.61 -18.13 1.24
CA SER A 43 -5.86 -17.69 1.87
C SER A 43 -5.80 -16.25 2.40
N LEU A 44 -4.66 -15.86 3.00
CA LEU A 44 -4.47 -14.53 3.56
C LEU A 44 -4.35 -13.48 2.46
N GLY A 45 -3.54 -13.74 1.44
CA GLY A 45 -3.33 -12.84 0.31
C GLY A 45 -4.63 -12.56 -0.42
N GLN A 46 -5.45 -13.59 -0.70
CA GLN A 46 -6.76 -13.39 -1.31
C GLN A 46 -7.68 -12.54 -0.42
N ALA A 47 -7.76 -12.83 0.87
CA ALA A 47 -8.58 -12.06 1.80
C ALA A 47 -8.15 -10.58 1.88
N LEU A 48 -6.85 -10.30 1.83
CA LEU A 48 -6.31 -8.94 1.82
C LEU A 48 -6.68 -8.19 0.53
N LEU A 49 -6.53 -8.82 -0.63
CA LEU A 49 -6.92 -8.23 -1.92
C LEU A 49 -8.44 -8.00 -2.01
N GLU A 50 -9.24 -8.96 -1.57
CA GLU A 50 -10.71 -8.82 -1.49
C GLU A 50 -11.11 -7.68 -0.55
N SER A 51 -10.48 -7.60 0.62
CA SER A 51 -10.73 -6.51 1.55
C SER A 51 -10.33 -5.15 0.97
N ALA A 52 -9.27 -5.09 0.16
CA ALA A 52 -8.87 -3.85 -0.50
C ALA A 52 -9.88 -3.42 -1.56
N ARG A 53 -10.38 -4.36 -2.39
CA ARG A 53 -11.47 -4.10 -3.34
C ARG A 53 -12.77 -3.71 -2.64
N PHE A 54 -13.04 -4.26 -1.46
CA PHE A 54 -14.22 -3.88 -0.66
C PHE A 54 -14.16 -2.40 -0.24
N TYR A 55 -12.99 -1.92 0.21
CA TYR A 55 -12.81 -0.50 0.55
C TYR A 55 -12.95 0.40 -0.70
N GLU A 56 -12.47 -0.05 -1.86
CA GLU A 56 -12.68 0.65 -3.14
C GLU A 56 -14.17 0.71 -3.52
N ALA A 57 -14.90 -0.40 -3.42
CA ALA A 57 -16.34 -0.46 -3.71
C ALA A 57 -17.18 0.42 -2.75
N LYS A 58 -16.67 0.69 -1.55
CA LYS A 58 -17.26 1.61 -0.57
C LYS A 58 -16.81 3.06 -0.74
N LEU A 59 -16.03 3.36 -1.78
CA LEU A 59 -15.49 4.68 -2.08
C LEU A 59 -14.62 5.28 -0.95
N ARG A 60 -14.06 4.43 -0.08
CA ARG A 60 -13.15 4.86 0.99
C ARG A 60 -11.75 5.16 0.49
N TRP A 61 -11.36 4.50 -0.60
CA TRP A 61 -10.17 4.82 -1.39
C TRP A 61 -10.37 4.44 -2.85
N HIS A 62 -9.47 4.84 -3.73
CA HIS A 62 -9.38 4.35 -5.09
C HIS A 62 -8.00 3.74 -5.33
N ILE A 63 -7.97 2.55 -5.94
CA ILE A 63 -6.75 1.79 -6.16
C ILE A 63 -6.21 2.07 -7.55
N THR A 64 -5.01 2.65 -7.63
CA THR A 64 -4.21 2.66 -8.88
C THR A 64 -3.38 1.38 -8.98
N LEU A 65 -2.71 1.03 -7.87
CA LEU A 65 -1.91 -0.19 -7.74
C LEU A 65 -1.94 -0.64 -6.27
N PHE A 66 -2.11 -1.92 -6.01
CA PHE A 66 -1.97 -2.52 -4.67
C PHE A 66 -1.25 -3.86 -4.80
N LEU A 67 -0.05 -3.98 -4.25
CA LEU A 67 0.83 -5.14 -4.41
C LEU A 67 1.27 -5.66 -3.05
N LEU A 68 1.01 -6.94 -2.78
CA LEU A 68 1.51 -7.62 -1.60
C LEU A 68 2.90 -8.18 -1.87
N MET A 69 3.79 -8.00 -0.89
CA MET A 69 5.05 -8.72 -0.73
C MET A 69 4.90 -9.71 0.44
N SER A 70 5.95 -10.46 0.77
CA SER A 70 5.90 -11.40 1.90
C SER A 70 5.66 -10.72 3.25
N ASP A 71 6.35 -9.61 3.53
CA ASP A 71 6.36 -8.94 4.84
C ASP A 71 5.79 -7.51 4.81
N HIS A 72 5.37 -7.02 3.64
CA HIS A 72 4.79 -5.69 3.48
C HIS A 72 3.94 -5.61 2.23
N LEU A 73 3.29 -4.47 2.01
CA LEU A 73 2.61 -4.14 0.77
C LEU A 73 3.00 -2.76 0.28
N HIS A 74 2.87 -2.56 -1.03
CA HIS A 74 2.95 -1.26 -1.68
C HIS A 74 1.58 -0.91 -2.27
N ALA A 75 1.12 0.31 -2.05
CA ALA A 75 -0.13 0.79 -2.61
C ALA A 75 0.03 2.21 -3.19
N LEU A 76 -0.62 2.46 -4.31
CA LEU A 76 -0.87 3.78 -4.88
C LEU A 76 -2.36 4.04 -4.77
N LEU A 77 -2.73 4.81 -3.74
CA LEU A 77 -4.13 5.05 -3.36
C LEU A 77 -4.46 6.54 -3.40
N SER A 78 -5.69 6.86 -3.81
CA SER A 78 -6.29 8.16 -3.56
C SER A 78 -7.48 8.02 -2.62
N PHE A 79 -7.81 9.08 -1.90
CA PHE A 79 -8.82 9.08 -0.84
C PHE A 79 -9.86 10.16 -1.10
N ALA A 80 -11.06 9.98 -0.55
CA ALA A 80 -12.10 11.02 -0.55
C ALA A 80 -11.63 12.24 0.25
N ARG A 81 -12.11 13.44 -0.09
CA ARG A 81 -11.67 14.70 0.56
C ARG A 81 -12.01 14.78 2.05
N ASP A 82 -13.09 14.14 2.44
CA ASP A 82 -13.66 14.14 3.78
C ASP A 82 -13.12 13.02 4.68
N GLU A 83 -12.37 12.07 4.12
CA GLU A 83 -11.67 11.05 4.90
C GLU A 83 -10.16 11.32 4.95
N SER A 84 -9.57 11.26 6.14
CA SER A 84 -8.11 11.29 6.25
C SER A 84 -7.54 9.92 5.87
N MET A 85 -6.48 9.92 5.05
CA MET A 85 -5.75 8.72 4.67
C MET A 85 -5.39 7.87 5.90
N SER A 86 -4.84 8.49 6.95
CA SER A 86 -4.44 7.79 8.17
C SER A 86 -5.63 7.10 8.86
N SER A 87 -6.83 7.70 8.84
CA SER A 87 -8.02 7.07 9.39
C SER A 87 -8.45 5.86 8.56
N VAL A 88 -8.52 5.99 7.23
CA VAL A 88 -8.96 4.90 6.34
C VAL A 88 -7.98 3.71 6.40
N VAL A 89 -6.67 4.00 6.33
CA VAL A 89 -5.63 2.98 6.44
C VAL A 89 -5.62 2.36 7.84
N GLY A 90 -5.80 3.16 8.89
CA GLY A 90 -5.92 2.69 10.27
C GLY A 90 -7.09 1.73 10.47
N ASP A 91 -8.28 2.09 9.97
CA ASP A 91 -9.48 1.25 10.00
C ASP A 91 -9.24 -0.08 9.29
N TRP A 92 -8.64 -0.04 8.09
CA TRP A 92 -8.32 -1.24 7.31
C TRP A 92 -7.35 -2.14 8.06
N LYS A 93 -6.25 -1.59 8.59
CA LYS A 93 -5.26 -2.32 9.39
C LYS A 93 -5.90 -2.96 10.62
N HIS A 94 -6.73 -2.21 11.34
CA HIS A 94 -7.44 -2.70 12.53
C HIS A 94 -8.36 -3.88 12.20
N PHE A 95 -9.13 -3.79 11.10
CA PHE A 95 -9.95 -4.92 10.65
C PHE A 95 -9.10 -6.16 10.33
N GLN A 96 -7.98 -6.00 9.61
CA GLN A 96 -7.10 -7.13 9.29
C GLN A 96 -6.48 -7.75 10.55
N THR A 97 -6.08 -6.93 11.53
CA THR A 97 -5.59 -7.43 12.82
C THR A 97 -6.66 -8.26 13.54
N ARG A 98 -7.90 -7.78 13.61
CA ARG A 98 -8.99 -8.47 14.30
C ARG A 98 -9.42 -9.75 13.60
N LYS A 99 -9.42 -9.78 12.27
CA LYS A 99 -9.91 -10.91 11.47
C LYS A 99 -8.84 -11.97 11.18
N HIS A 100 -7.60 -11.53 10.95
CA HIS A 100 -6.52 -12.40 10.47
C HIS A 100 -5.31 -12.46 11.42
N GLY A 101 -5.33 -11.73 12.54
CA GLY A 101 -4.25 -11.75 13.53
C GLY A 101 -2.96 -11.06 13.06
N ILE A 102 -3.03 -10.24 11.98
CA ILE A 102 -1.85 -9.54 11.47
C ILE A 102 -1.40 -8.48 12.47
N ILE A 103 -0.12 -8.53 12.83
CA ILE A 103 0.53 -7.50 13.65
C ILE A 103 1.30 -6.58 12.71
N TRP A 104 0.82 -5.34 12.59
CA TRP A 104 1.43 -4.33 11.74
C TRP A 104 2.59 -3.62 12.45
N GLN A 105 3.58 -3.19 11.68
CA GLN A 105 4.56 -2.23 12.16
C GLN A 105 3.84 -0.97 12.65
N THR A 106 4.37 -0.38 13.72
CA THR A 106 3.86 0.91 14.23
C THR A 106 4.21 2.03 13.25
N GLY A 107 3.19 2.76 12.81
CA GLY A 107 3.29 3.77 11.76
C GLY A 107 3.17 3.17 10.37
N ASP A 108 3.03 4.03 9.37
CA ASP A 108 3.02 3.69 7.96
C ASP A 108 4.00 4.62 7.25
N PHE A 109 4.61 4.15 6.15
CA PHE A 109 5.33 5.05 5.26
C PHE A 109 4.34 5.52 4.20
N ASP A 110 4.13 6.82 4.11
CA ASP A 110 3.37 7.43 3.04
C ASP A 110 4.16 8.56 2.39
N HIS A 111 4.01 8.67 1.08
CA HIS A 111 4.55 9.75 0.28
C HIS A 111 3.48 10.21 -0.71
N ARG A 112 2.98 11.43 -0.52
CA ARG A 112 2.06 12.07 -1.47
C ARG A 112 2.80 12.35 -2.77
N LEU A 113 2.30 11.82 -3.88
CA LEU A 113 2.74 12.22 -5.21
C LEU A 113 2.17 13.61 -5.52
N ARG A 114 3.04 14.51 -5.97
CA ARG A 114 2.69 15.84 -6.45
C ARG A 114 2.11 15.77 -7.85
N ASP A 115 1.44 16.84 -8.27
CA ASP A 115 0.75 16.86 -9.57
C ASP A 115 1.71 16.85 -10.77
N ASP A 116 2.95 17.31 -10.59
CA ASP A 116 4.04 17.22 -11.56
C ASP A 116 4.70 15.83 -11.63
N GLU A 117 4.44 14.97 -10.65
CA GLU A 117 4.82 13.55 -10.68
C GLU A 117 3.76 12.68 -11.42
N ARG A 118 2.70 13.29 -11.96
CA ARG A 118 1.71 12.60 -12.81
C ARG A 118 2.30 12.39 -14.22
N GLY A 119 1.94 11.29 -14.88
CA GLY A 119 2.43 10.93 -16.22
C GLY A 119 3.61 9.94 -16.20
N GLU A 120 4.75 10.29 -16.80
CA GLU A 120 5.91 9.39 -16.95
C GLU A 120 6.48 8.96 -15.58
N GLN A 121 6.50 9.85 -14.59
CA GLN A 121 7.00 9.54 -13.25
C GLN A 121 6.09 8.56 -12.50
N LEU A 122 4.77 8.70 -12.63
CA LEU A 122 3.82 7.72 -12.12
C LEU A 122 4.02 6.36 -12.79
N SER A 123 4.19 6.34 -14.12
CA SER A 123 4.44 5.10 -14.87
C SER A 123 5.74 4.42 -14.43
N ALA A 124 6.82 5.19 -14.25
CA ALA A 124 8.08 4.69 -13.72
C ALA A 124 7.94 4.14 -12.30
N LYS A 125 7.17 4.81 -11.43
CA LYS A 125 6.91 4.36 -10.06
C LYS A 125 6.07 3.08 -10.03
N MET A 126 5.04 2.96 -10.88
CA MET A 126 4.28 1.72 -11.04
C MET A 126 5.17 0.58 -11.53
N ASN A 127 6.01 0.82 -12.54
CA ASN A 127 6.97 -0.18 -13.03
C ASN A 127 7.95 -0.62 -11.94
N TYR A 128 8.48 0.32 -11.15
CA TYR A 128 9.32 -0.01 -9.99
C TYR A 128 8.58 -0.91 -8.99
N ILE A 129 7.34 -0.58 -8.65
CA ILE A 129 6.54 -1.38 -7.71
C ILE A 129 6.29 -2.79 -8.28
N ARG A 130 5.91 -2.92 -9.55
CA ARG A 130 5.72 -4.21 -10.24
C ARG A 130 6.98 -5.08 -10.23
N GLN A 131 8.15 -4.47 -10.27
CA GLN A 131 9.42 -5.19 -10.31
C GLN A 131 9.88 -5.69 -8.94
N ASN A 132 9.31 -5.19 -7.84
CA ASN A 132 9.72 -5.56 -6.48
C ASN A 132 9.68 -7.08 -6.21
N PRO A 133 8.62 -7.83 -6.58
CA PRO A 133 8.60 -9.28 -6.46
C PRO A 133 9.76 -9.98 -7.16
N VAL A 134 10.14 -9.50 -8.36
CA VAL A 134 11.25 -10.07 -9.14
C VAL A 134 12.59 -9.76 -8.47
N CYS A 135 12.81 -8.50 -8.05
CA CYS A 135 14.00 -8.10 -7.32
C CYS A 135 14.17 -8.87 -6.00
N ALA A 136 13.06 -9.27 -5.37
CA ALA A 136 13.05 -10.09 -4.17
C ALA A 136 13.17 -11.61 -4.45
N GLY A 137 13.25 -12.03 -5.73
CA GLY A 137 13.35 -13.44 -6.11
C GLY A 137 12.07 -14.25 -5.90
N LEU A 138 10.91 -13.59 -5.76
CA LEU A 138 9.63 -14.24 -5.50
C LEU A 138 8.95 -14.76 -6.77
N CYS A 139 9.32 -14.22 -7.93
CA CYS A 139 8.88 -14.67 -9.25
C CYS A 139 9.94 -14.33 -10.32
N ALA A 140 9.88 -14.98 -11.48
CA ALA A 140 10.82 -14.74 -12.57
C ALA A 140 10.49 -13.46 -13.35
N ARG A 141 9.20 -13.15 -13.51
CA ARG A 141 8.70 -11.99 -14.23
C ARG A 141 7.62 -11.28 -13.42
N ALA A 142 7.50 -9.96 -13.57
CA ALA A 142 6.53 -9.17 -12.84
C ALA A 142 5.08 -9.62 -13.12
N GLU A 143 4.81 -10.06 -14.35
CA GLU A 143 3.49 -10.54 -14.78
C GLU A 143 3.08 -11.87 -14.12
N ASP A 144 4.05 -12.63 -13.59
CA ASP A 144 3.79 -13.89 -12.91
C ASP A 144 3.33 -13.67 -11.46
N TRP A 145 3.34 -12.42 -10.96
CA TRP A 145 3.00 -12.12 -9.58
C TRP A 145 1.48 -12.04 -9.36
N PRO A 146 0.85 -12.98 -8.64
CA PRO A 146 -0.60 -13.03 -8.54
C PRO A 146 -1.16 -12.08 -7.45
N TRP A 147 -0.29 -11.54 -6.59
CA TRP A 147 -0.69 -10.79 -5.40
C TRP A 147 -0.75 -9.29 -5.65
N ILE A 148 -1.45 -8.90 -6.72
CA ILE A 148 -1.56 -7.52 -7.19
C ILE A 148 -3.00 -7.18 -7.61
N ILE A 149 -3.42 -5.94 -7.32
CA ILE A 149 -4.56 -5.27 -7.96
C ILE A 149 -3.98 -4.09 -8.71
N GLU A 150 -4.28 -4.01 -9.99
CA GLU A 150 -3.88 -2.91 -10.83
C GLU A 150 -4.99 -2.60 -11.81
N ARG A 151 -5.29 -1.31 -12.01
CA ARG A 151 -6.08 -0.92 -13.17
C ARG A 151 -5.14 -0.85 -14.36
N SER A 152 -5.46 -1.61 -15.39
CA SER A 152 -4.99 -1.29 -16.74
C SER A 152 -5.49 0.12 -17.07
N ALA A 153 -4.56 1.02 -17.40
CA ALA A 153 -4.88 2.36 -17.88
C ALA A 153 -5.71 2.31 -19.16
#